data_AF-A0A072PL67-F1
#
_entry.id   AF-A0A072PL67-F1
#
_cell.length_a   1.000
_cell.length_b   1.000
_cell.length_c   1.000
_cell.angle_alpha   90.00
_cell.angle_beta   90.00
_cell.angle_gamma   90.00
#
_symmetry.space_group_name_H-M   'P 1'
#
loop_
_entity.id
_entity.type
_entity.pdbx_description
1 polymer ?
#
loop_
_entity_poly.entity_id
_entity_poly.type
_entity_poly.pdbx_seq_one_letter_code
_entity_poly.pdbx_strand_id
1 'polypeptide(L)'
;EISGKYFSWIHLWMPIVSKSKWKRLTGPLARPTPDVKLLLFAMKVLLWTPSGEAKSRQPRHREYTVLKEHLAEAEAVGIMTLELLQAWILTTIYEYAHGVYPAPYISIGTCFRYSLALGLNRKDKTVNPITIASDAQEERRRVWWSIIILDRIIS
;
A
#
# COMPACT_ATOMS: atom_id res chain seq x y z
N GLU A 1 0.38 -5.33 -16.93
CA GLU A 1 -0.85 -4.54 -17.13
C GLU A 1 -1.31 -3.82 -15.85
N ILE A 2 -1.55 -4.54 -14.75
CA ILE A 2 -2.03 -4.00 -13.46
C ILE A 2 -1.16 -2.84 -12.94
N SER A 3 0.15 -3.04 -12.83
CA SER A 3 1.08 -1.99 -12.38
C SER A 3 1.04 -0.76 -13.28
N GLY A 4 0.89 -0.94 -14.60
CA GLY A 4 0.73 0.16 -15.56
C GLY A 4 -0.51 1.01 -15.26
N LYS A 5 -1.66 0.37 -15.05
CA LYS A 5 -2.93 1.04 -14.67
C LYS A 5 -2.81 1.73 -13.31
N TYR A 6 -2.15 1.11 -12.33
CA TYR A 6 -1.89 1.74 -11.04
C TYR A 6 -1.06 3.03 -11.20
N PHE A 7 0.01 2.98 -11.98
CA PHE A 7 0.90 4.13 -12.20
C PHE A 7 0.31 5.25 -13.06
N SER A 8 -0.75 4.97 -13.83
CA SER A 8 -1.46 5.97 -14.61
C SER A 8 -2.61 6.63 -13.84
N TRP A 9 -3.33 5.88 -12.99
CA TRP A 9 -4.52 6.37 -12.30
C TRP A 9 -4.27 6.66 -10.81
N ILE A 10 -3.89 5.63 -10.06
CA ILE A 10 -3.78 5.70 -8.59
C ILE A 10 -2.59 6.53 -8.16
N HIS A 11 -1.44 6.35 -8.81
CA HIS A 11 -0.19 7.03 -8.44
C HIS A 11 -0.27 8.56 -8.57
N LEU A 12 -1.25 9.11 -9.31
CA LEU A 12 -1.43 10.56 -9.44
C LEU A 12 -1.87 11.21 -8.13
N TRP A 13 -2.71 10.53 -7.35
CA TRP A 13 -3.25 11.04 -6.08
C TRP A 13 -2.73 10.26 -4.85
N MET A 14 -2.16 9.07 -5.05
CA MET A 14 -1.53 8.25 -4.00
C MET A 14 -0.13 7.77 -4.44
N PRO A 15 0.88 8.66 -4.50
CA PRO A 15 2.22 8.33 -5.01
C PRO A 15 3.10 7.61 -3.97
N ILE A 16 2.60 6.54 -3.35
CA ILE A 16 3.30 5.84 -2.27
C ILE A 16 4.37 4.85 -2.74
N VAL A 17 4.34 4.43 -4.01
CA VAL A 17 5.30 3.49 -4.63
C VAL A 17 6.16 4.22 -5.65
N SER A 18 7.49 4.15 -5.53
CA SER A 18 8.40 4.75 -6.53
C SER A 18 8.41 3.96 -7.85
N LYS A 19 8.17 4.65 -8.98
CA LYS A 19 8.21 4.05 -10.33
C LYS A 19 9.57 3.45 -10.67
N SER A 20 10.66 4.15 -10.34
CA SER A 20 12.03 3.69 -10.59
C SER A 20 12.35 2.44 -9.78
N LYS A 21 11.97 2.44 -8.50
CA LYS A 21 12.13 1.28 -7.61
C LYS A 21 11.30 0.09 -8.08
N TRP A 22 10.04 0.32 -8.46
CA TRP A 22 9.16 -0.72 -8.97
C TRP A 22 9.76 -1.42 -10.20
N LYS A 23 10.25 -0.66 -11.19
CA LYS A 23 10.91 -1.22 -12.38
C LYS A 23 12.11 -2.10 -12.03
N ARG A 24 12.88 -1.74 -11.00
CA ARG A 24 14.00 -2.55 -10.52
C ARG A 24 13.54 -3.84 -9.84
N LEU A 25 12.48 -3.78 -9.03
CA LEU A 25 11.94 -4.93 -8.31
C LEU A 25 11.16 -5.91 -9.20
N THR A 26 10.59 -5.44 -10.31
CA THR A 26 9.81 -6.26 -11.25
C THR A 26 10.42 -6.32 -12.65
N GLY A 27 11.71 -6.04 -12.77
CA GLY A 27 12.42 -6.13 -14.05
C GLY A 27 12.52 -7.57 -14.56
N PRO A 28 12.88 -7.78 -15.85
CA PRO A 28 12.94 -9.12 -16.45
C PRO A 28 13.86 -10.12 -15.73
N LEU A 29 14.92 -9.61 -15.10
CA LEU A 29 15.89 -10.41 -14.34
C LEU A 29 15.62 -10.40 -12.83
N ALA A 30 14.63 -9.62 -12.37
CA ALA A 30 14.33 -9.50 -10.95
C ALA A 30 13.57 -10.74 -10.46
N ARG A 31 13.77 -11.10 -9.20
CA ARG A 31 12.99 -12.11 -8.49
C ARG A 31 12.16 -11.39 -7.43
N PRO A 32 10.88 -11.09 -7.70
CA PRO A 32 10.04 -10.37 -6.75
C PRO A 32 9.91 -11.15 -5.46
N THR A 33 10.21 -10.49 -4.35
CA THR A 33 10.00 -11.01 -3.00
C THR A 33 8.50 -11.14 -2.70
N PRO A 34 8.10 -11.93 -1.69
CA PRO A 34 6.68 -12.16 -1.37
C PRO A 34 5.90 -10.86 -1.12
N ASP A 35 6.49 -9.90 -0.42
CA ASP A 35 5.95 -8.57 -0.15
C ASP A 35 5.74 -7.73 -1.43
N VAL A 36 6.64 -7.81 -2.41
CA VAL A 36 6.44 -7.17 -3.72
C VAL A 36 5.27 -7.81 -4.48
N LYS A 37 5.12 -9.14 -4.38
CA LYS A 37 3.98 -9.85 -4.97
C LYS A 37 2.66 -9.47 -4.27
N LEU A 38 2.67 -9.32 -2.95
CA LEU A 38 1.52 -8.84 -2.18
C LEU A 38 1.16 -7.40 -2.51
N LEU A 39 2.16 -6.53 -2.71
CA LEU A 39 1.94 -5.18 -3.21
C LEU A 39 1.29 -5.18 -4.60
N LEU A 40 1.78 -6.02 -5.53
CA LEU A 40 1.13 -6.17 -6.84
C LEU A 40 -0.32 -6.68 -6.70
N PHE A 41 -0.55 -7.60 -5.77
CA PHE A 41 -1.88 -8.14 -5.53
C PHE A 41 -2.82 -7.08 -4.93
N ALA A 42 -2.34 -6.26 -4.00
CA ALA A 42 -3.06 -5.11 -3.47
C ALA A 42 -3.37 -4.07 -4.56
N MET A 43 -2.44 -3.80 -5.48
CA MET A 43 -2.72 -2.96 -6.66
C MET A 43 -3.84 -3.55 -7.53
N LYS A 44 -3.86 -4.89 -7.71
CA LYS A 44 -4.91 -5.57 -8.48
C LYS A 44 -6.27 -5.40 -7.82
N VAL A 45 -6.37 -5.66 -6.52
CA VAL A 45 -7.60 -5.54 -5.73
C VAL A 45 -8.08 -4.09 -5.71
N LEU A 46 -7.19 -3.11 -5.56
CA LEU A 46 -7.56 -1.70 -5.59
C LEU A 46 -8.13 -1.25 -6.94
N LEU A 47 -7.64 -1.82 -8.05
CA LEU A 47 -8.14 -1.54 -9.40
C LEU A 47 -9.40 -2.35 -9.75
N TRP A 48 -9.92 -3.14 -8.82
CA TRP A 48 -11.13 -3.90 -9.05
C TRP A 48 -12.34 -2.97 -9.19
N THR A 49 -13.17 -3.27 -10.17
CA THR A 49 -14.44 -2.57 -10.41
C THR A 49 -15.56 -3.61 -10.47
N PRO A 50 -16.73 -3.36 -9.85
CA PRO A 50 -17.87 -4.25 -9.97
C PRO A 50 -18.24 -4.42 -11.46
N SER A 51 -18.23 -5.65 -11.96
CA SER A 51 -18.89 -5.98 -13.23
C SER A 51 -20.41 -5.85 -13.05
N GLY A 52 -21.15 -5.64 -14.15
CA GLY A 52 -22.60 -5.38 -14.12
C GLY A 52 -23.44 -6.48 -13.43
N GLU A 53 -22.89 -7.67 -13.23
CA GLU A 53 -23.56 -8.81 -12.58
C GLU A 53 -23.67 -8.65 -11.06
N ALA A 54 -24.85 -8.96 -10.52
CA ALA A 54 -25.17 -8.76 -9.10
C ALA A 54 -24.25 -9.49 -8.11
N LYS A 55 -23.72 -10.67 -8.45
CA LYS A 55 -22.75 -11.41 -7.62
C LYS A 55 -21.37 -10.75 -7.58
N SER A 56 -21.03 -9.96 -8.58
CA SER A 56 -19.79 -9.19 -8.62
C SER A 56 -19.90 -7.89 -7.80
N ARG A 57 -21.08 -7.52 -7.31
CA ARG A 57 -21.25 -6.25 -6.56
C ARG A 57 -20.78 -6.32 -5.10
N GLN A 58 -20.39 -7.49 -4.59
CA GLN A 58 -19.95 -7.63 -3.21
C GLN A 58 -18.48 -7.17 -3.08
N PRO A 59 -18.19 -6.11 -2.30
CA PRO A 59 -16.82 -5.66 -2.09
C PRO A 59 -15.92 -6.72 -1.42
N ARG A 60 -16.52 -7.57 -0.58
CA ARG A 60 -15.84 -8.71 0.06
C ARG A 60 -15.75 -9.90 -0.90
N HIS A 61 -15.16 -9.67 -2.05
CA HIS A 61 -14.90 -10.71 -3.05
C HIS A 61 -13.70 -11.57 -2.63
N ARG A 62 -13.60 -12.75 -3.24
CA ARG A 62 -12.58 -13.76 -2.90
C ARG A 62 -11.15 -13.21 -2.95
N GLU A 63 -10.81 -12.38 -3.93
CA GLU A 63 -9.45 -11.85 -4.07
C GLU A 63 -9.06 -10.92 -2.92
N TYR A 64 -9.99 -10.06 -2.48
CA TYR A 64 -9.80 -9.22 -1.30
C TYR A 64 -9.61 -10.05 -0.02
N THR A 65 -10.43 -11.09 0.20
CA THR A 65 -10.31 -11.95 1.39
C THR A 65 -8.95 -12.65 1.41
N VAL A 66 -8.55 -13.24 0.29
CA VAL A 66 -7.25 -13.91 0.15
C VAL A 66 -6.10 -12.92 0.36
N LEU A 67 -6.19 -11.70 -0.19
CA LEU A 67 -5.18 -10.67 0.03
C LEU A 67 -5.04 -10.34 1.53
N LYS A 68 -6.15 -10.12 2.23
CA LYS A 68 -6.13 -9.81 3.67
C LYS A 68 -5.52 -10.94 4.49
N GLU A 69 -5.83 -12.19 4.18
CA GLU A 69 -5.23 -13.36 4.83
C GLU A 69 -3.71 -13.39 4.64
N HIS A 70 -3.22 -13.18 3.42
CA HIS A 70 -1.78 -13.21 3.14
C HIS A 70 -1.04 -12.01 3.74
N LEU A 71 -1.68 -10.84 3.83
CA LEU A 71 -1.11 -9.68 4.52
C LEU A 71 -0.96 -9.96 6.02
N ALA A 72 -1.99 -10.53 6.65
CA ALA A 72 -1.94 -10.92 8.06
C ALA A 72 -0.91 -12.04 8.33
N GLU A 73 -0.80 -13.01 7.43
CA GLU A 73 0.22 -14.07 7.52
C GLU A 73 1.64 -13.50 7.41
N ALA A 74 1.87 -12.58 6.47
CA ALA A 74 3.15 -11.91 6.31
C ALA A 74 3.56 -11.12 7.58
N GLU A 75 2.60 -10.44 8.21
CA GLU A 75 2.81 -9.78 9.50
C GLU A 75 3.12 -10.77 10.62
N ALA A 76 2.39 -11.90 10.68
CA ALA A 76 2.58 -12.92 11.71
C ALA A 76 3.97 -13.59 11.63
N VAL A 77 4.53 -13.72 10.43
CA VAL A 77 5.90 -14.23 10.21
C VAL A 77 6.96 -13.14 10.47
N GLY A 78 6.55 -11.89 10.72
CA GLY A 78 7.43 -10.79 11.06
C GLY A 78 8.03 -10.05 9.86
N ILE A 79 7.40 -10.13 8.69
CA ILE A 79 7.84 -9.35 7.52
C ILE A 79 7.57 -7.87 7.81
N MET A 80 8.65 -7.08 7.85
CA MET A 80 8.61 -5.64 8.15
C MET A 80 9.25 -4.83 7.02
N THR A 81 8.67 -4.88 5.82
CA THR A 81 9.13 -4.12 4.64
C THR A 81 8.22 -2.93 4.31
N LEU A 82 8.73 -1.97 3.53
CA LEU A 82 7.95 -0.82 3.09
C LEU A 82 6.87 -1.23 2.08
N GLU A 83 7.16 -2.24 1.26
CA GLU A 83 6.29 -2.79 0.23
C GLU A 83 5.05 -3.44 0.86
N LEU A 84 5.22 -4.17 1.96
CA LEU A 84 4.09 -4.76 2.68
C LEU A 84 3.22 -3.66 3.35
N LEU A 85 3.84 -2.62 3.91
CA LEU A 85 3.09 -1.45 4.40
C LEU A 85 2.32 -0.74 3.27
N GLN A 86 2.95 -0.55 2.11
CA GLN A 86 2.28 0.00 0.93
C GLN A 86 1.09 -0.88 0.53
N ALA A 87 1.22 -2.21 0.57
CA ALA A 87 0.13 -3.14 0.27
C ALA A 87 -1.03 -3.01 1.27
N TRP A 88 -0.73 -2.85 2.56
CA TRP A 88 -1.73 -2.55 3.60
C TRP A 88 -2.46 -1.23 3.37
N ILE A 89 -1.73 -0.18 2.99
CA ILE A 89 -2.33 1.13 2.66
C ILE A 89 -3.29 1.00 1.48
N LEU A 90 -2.87 0.35 0.38
CA LEU A 90 -3.75 0.15 -0.79
C LEU A 90 -5.00 -0.67 -0.44
N THR A 91 -4.86 -1.67 0.43
CA THR A 91 -5.99 -2.49 0.91
C THR A 91 -6.94 -1.65 1.77
N THR A 92 -6.40 -0.80 2.65
CA THR A 92 -7.20 0.11 3.50
C THR A 92 -7.99 1.12 2.65
N ILE A 93 -7.37 1.64 1.58
CA ILE A 93 -8.04 2.52 0.61
C ILE A 93 -9.19 1.79 -0.07
N TYR A 94 -8.98 0.55 -0.51
CA TYR A 94 -10.05 -0.27 -1.09
C TYR A 94 -11.21 -0.47 -0.12
N GLU A 95 -10.91 -0.83 1.13
CA GLU A 95 -11.91 -1.02 2.17
C GLU A 95 -12.74 0.23 2.43
N TYR A 96 -12.09 1.39 2.49
CA TYR A 96 -12.75 2.68 2.66
C TYR A 96 -13.61 3.05 1.45
N ALA A 97 -13.04 2.96 0.23
CA ALA A 97 -13.73 3.33 -1.01
C ALA A 97 -14.98 2.50 -1.28
N HIS A 98 -14.99 1.23 -0.86
CA HIS A 98 -16.14 0.33 -1.02
C HIS A 98 -17.01 0.19 0.25
N GLY A 99 -16.76 0.97 1.30
CA GLY A 99 -17.59 0.99 2.51
C GLY A 99 -17.57 -0.32 3.31
N VAL A 100 -16.44 -1.02 3.36
CA VAL A 100 -16.28 -2.33 4.02
C VAL A 100 -16.10 -2.17 5.54
N TYR A 101 -17.01 -1.47 6.20
CA TYR A 101 -16.92 -1.24 7.65
C TYR A 101 -17.09 -2.54 8.47
N PRO A 102 -16.44 -2.65 9.64
CA PRO A 102 -15.50 -1.71 10.27
C PRO A 102 -14.03 -1.88 9.84
N ALA A 103 -13.76 -2.62 8.75
CA ALA A 103 -12.40 -2.98 8.36
C ALA A 103 -11.41 -1.82 8.18
N PRO A 104 -11.73 -0.72 7.45
CA PRO A 104 -10.74 0.32 7.19
C PRO A 104 -10.23 1.00 8.47
N TYR A 105 -11.08 1.11 9.50
CA TYR A 105 -10.72 1.66 10.81
C TYR A 105 -9.68 0.79 11.55
N ILE A 106 -9.78 -0.54 11.41
CA ILE A 106 -8.78 -1.45 11.99
C ILE A 106 -7.49 -1.44 11.16
N SER A 107 -7.63 -1.54 9.84
CA SER A 107 -6.49 -1.60 8.91
C SER A 107 -5.63 -0.34 8.97
N ILE A 108 -6.22 0.85 9.15
CA ILE A 108 -5.45 2.09 9.30
C ILE A 108 -4.66 2.13 10.62
N GLY A 109 -5.22 1.60 11.70
CA GLY A 109 -4.50 1.41 12.97
C GLY A 109 -3.30 0.47 12.83
N THR A 110 -3.46 -0.61 12.06
CA THR A 110 -2.35 -1.52 11.71
C THR A 110 -1.28 -0.78 10.89
N CYS A 111 -1.67 -0.06 9.82
CA CYS A 111 -0.76 0.74 9.01
C CYS A 111 0.04 1.74 9.85
N PHE A 112 -0.64 2.42 10.79
CA PHE A 112 0.00 3.38 11.67
C PHE A 112 1.07 2.70 12.54
N ARG A 113 0.73 1.64 13.27
CA ARG A 113 1.69 0.91 14.12
C ARG A 113 2.86 0.33 13.33
N TYR A 114 2.57 -0.24 12.17
CA TYR A 114 3.58 -0.77 11.26
C TYR A 114 4.54 0.34 10.81
N SER A 115 4.03 1.52 10.45
CA SER A 115 4.86 2.66 10.04
C SER A 115 5.78 3.18 11.16
N LEU A 116 5.32 3.14 12.41
CA LEU A 116 6.14 3.47 13.57
C LEU A 116 7.26 2.45 13.76
N ALA A 117 6.97 1.16 13.59
CA ALA A 117 7.97 0.09 13.67
C ALA A 117 9.03 0.21 12.55
N LEU A 118 8.65 0.69 11.36
CA LEU A 118 9.59 1.06 10.28
C LEU A 118 10.34 2.38 10.53
N GLY A 119 10.03 3.10 11.60
CA GLY A 119 10.64 4.38 11.95
C GLY A 119 10.30 5.52 11.00
N LEU A 120 9.16 5.45 10.29
CA LEU A 120 8.77 6.50 9.31
C LEU A 120 8.40 7.83 9.97
N ASN A 121 8.08 7.81 11.27
CA ASN A 121 7.76 9.00 12.07
C ASN A 121 8.98 9.82 12.49
N ARG A 122 10.21 9.32 12.28
CA ARG A 122 11.42 10.02 12.70
C ARG A 122 11.68 11.17 11.74
N LYS A 123 11.63 12.40 12.26
CA LYS A 123 12.14 13.58 11.54
C LYS A 123 13.62 13.35 11.30
N ASP A 124 14.05 13.34 10.04
CA ASP A 124 15.48 13.29 9.71
C ASP A 124 16.17 14.49 10.36
N LYS A 125 16.92 14.26 11.43
CA LYS A 125 17.63 15.33 12.16
C LYS A 125 18.80 15.91 11.35
N THR A 126 19.10 15.35 10.18
CA THR A 126 20.32 15.61 9.40
C THR A 126 20.06 16.07 7.97
N VAL A 127 18.80 16.37 7.60
CA VAL A 127 18.54 16.89 6.25
C VAL A 127 18.88 18.37 6.25
N ASN A 128 20.13 18.65 5.88
CA ASN A 128 20.47 19.95 5.34
C ASN A 128 19.47 20.26 4.21
N PRO A 129 18.80 21.41 4.21
CA PRO A 129 17.84 21.77 3.15
C PRO A 129 18.48 21.85 1.75
N ILE A 130 19.81 21.75 1.67
CA ILE A 130 20.63 21.77 0.45
C ILE A 130 20.82 20.36 -0.12
N THR A 131 20.62 19.29 0.67
CA THR A 131 20.83 17.92 0.20
C THR A 131 19.54 17.38 -0.43
N ILE A 132 19.58 17.09 -1.72
CA ILE A 132 18.49 16.41 -2.44
C ILE A 132 18.20 15.09 -1.71
N ALA A 133 17.00 14.97 -1.14
CA ALA A 133 16.58 13.75 -0.47
C ALA A 133 16.59 12.60 -1.49
N SER A 134 17.17 11.45 -1.12
CA SER A 134 17.16 10.29 -2.00
C SER A 134 15.71 9.86 -2.32
N ASP A 135 15.49 9.29 -3.51
CA ASP A 135 14.17 8.76 -3.92
C ASP A 135 13.53 7.85 -2.84
N ALA A 136 14.35 7.09 -2.11
CA ALA A 136 13.90 6.22 -1.04
C ALA A 136 13.38 6.99 0.19
N GLN A 137 14.00 8.14 0.51
CA GLN A 137 13.55 8.98 1.63
C GLN A 137 12.25 9.69 1.29
N GLU A 138 12.12 10.17 0.05
CA GLU A 138 10.88 10.77 -0.43
C GLU A 138 9.73 9.74 -0.47
N GLU A 139 9.99 8.51 -0.90
CA GLU A 139 9.01 7.42 -0.85
C GLU A 139 8.52 7.18 0.59
N ARG A 140 9.44 7.10 1.57
CA ARG A 140 9.09 6.93 2.99
C ARG A 140 8.24 8.07 3.53
N ARG A 141 8.57 9.31 3.19
CA ARG A 141 7.79 10.50 3.58
C ARG A 141 6.39 10.47 3.00
N ARG A 142 6.25 10.12 1.71
CA ARG A 142 4.94 9.99 1.06
C ARG A 142 4.08 8.93 1.73
N VAL A 143 4.66 7.76 2.03
CA VAL A 143 3.97 6.69 2.75
C VAL A 143 3.49 7.16 4.13
N TRP A 144 4.33 7.85 4.89
CA TRP A 144 3.95 8.39 6.20
C TRP A 144 2.80 9.40 6.12
N TRP A 145 2.89 10.38 5.22
CA TRP A 145 1.83 11.37 5.04
C TRP A 145 0.52 10.75 4.54
N SER A 146 0.58 9.75 3.67
CA SER A 146 -0.59 9.00 3.22
C SER A 146 -1.33 8.33 4.38
N ILE A 147 -0.60 7.77 5.35
CA ILE A 147 -1.21 7.16 6.54
C ILE A 147 -1.91 8.23 7.39
N ILE A 148 -1.27 9.37 7.65
CA ILE A 148 -1.89 10.47 8.42
C ILE A 148 -3.18 10.97 7.74
N ILE A 149 -3.15 11.12 6.42
CA ILE A 149 -4.31 11.57 5.65
C ILE A 149 -5.44 10.54 5.74
N LEU A 150 -5.14 9.26 5.55
CA LEU A 150 -6.13 8.19 5.62
C LEU A 150 -6.72 8.04 7.02
N ASP A 151 -5.89 8.11 8.06
CA ASP A 151 -6.33 8.06 9.46
C ASP A 151 -7.35 9.15 9.77
N ARG A 152 -7.12 10.37 9.28
CA ARG A 152 -8.04 11.50 9.48
C ARG A 152 -9.33 11.43 8.66
N ILE A 153 -9.34 10.65 7.58
CA ILE A 153 -10.54 10.47 6.74
C ILE A 153 -11.40 9.32 7.28
N ILE A 154 -10.77 8.30 7.87
CA ILE A 154 -11.43 7.08 8.33
C ILE A 154 -11.90 7.20 9.80
N SER A 155 -11.17 7.94 10.62
CA SER A 155 -11.47 8.19 12.05
C SER A 155 -12.28 9.47 12.24
#